data_AF-Q9M6Q7-F1
#
_entry.id   AF-Q9M6Q7-F1
#
_cell.length_a   1.000
_cell.length_b   1.000
_cell.length_c   1.000
_cell.angle_alpha   90.00
_cell.angle_beta   90.00
_cell.angle_gamma   90.00
#
_symmetry.space_group_name_H-M   'P 1'
#
loop_
_entity.id
_entity.type
_entity.pdbx_description
1 polymer ?
#
loop_
_entity_poly.entity_id
_entity_poly.type
_entity_poly.pdbx_seq_one_letter_code
_entity_poly.pdbx_strand_id
1 'polypeptide(L)'
;STGDYCGDGCQSQCSGSSGDLGSLISRDTFNNMLKHRDDSGCQGKRLYTYDAFISAAKAFPNFGNNGDTATKKREIAAFLG
;
A
#
# COMPACT_ATOMS: atom_id res chain seq x y z
N SER A 1 3.21 -2.25 15.48
CA SER A 1 3.11 -2.26 16.94
C SER A 1 2.62 -3.64 17.36
N THR A 2 3.37 -4.49 18.06
CA THR A 2 4.49 -4.19 18.97
C THR A 2 5.44 -5.39 19.15
N GLY A 3 6.71 -5.09 19.46
CA GLY A 3 7.54 -5.91 20.37
C GLY A 3 7.30 -5.42 21.81
N ASP A 4 8.33 -4.94 22.51
CA ASP A 4 8.25 -4.58 23.95
C ASP A 4 8.56 -3.11 24.33
N TYR A 5 8.09 -2.07 23.63
CA TYR A 5 6.94 -2.04 22.72
C TYR A 5 7.34 -2.17 21.25
N CYS A 6 8.64 -2.07 20.93
CA CYS A 6 9.25 -2.57 19.69
C CYS A 6 10.57 -3.31 19.98
N GLY A 7 10.73 -3.69 21.25
CA GLY A 7 11.94 -4.15 21.91
C GLY A 7 12.00 -3.53 23.30
N ASP A 8 12.58 -4.27 24.26
CA ASP A 8 12.41 -4.04 25.70
C ASP A 8 12.85 -2.63 26.15
N GLY A 9 11.89 -1.83 26.63
CA GLY A 9 12.12 -0.49 27.21
C GLY A 9 11.76 0.72 26.32
N CYS A 10 11.16 0.50 25.14
CA CYS A 10 10.90 1.49 24.08
C CYS A 10 10.53 2.96 24.45
N GLN A 11 9.57 3.20 25.35
CA GLN A 11 8.91 4.50 25.58
C GLN A 11 8.05 5.06 24.42
N SER A 12 8.59 5.53 23.27
CA SER A 12 7.74 6.03 22.16
C SER A 12 8.33 5.91 20.74
N GLN A 13 7.46 5.76 19.73
CA GLN A 13 7.75 5.71 18.27
C GLN A 13 8.68 4.59 17.74
N CYS A 14 9.00 3.55 18.52
CA CYS A 14 10.11 2.61 18.22
C CYS A 14 9.96 1.66 17.00
N SER A 15 8.85 1.71 16.26
CA SER A 15 8.72 1.14 14.91
C SER A 15 7.71 1.96 14.12
N GLY A 16 7.94 3.29 14.07
CA GLY A 16 7.02 4.28 13.52
C GLY A 16 6.61 3.97 12.09
N SER A 17 5.43 3.36 11.95
CA SER A 17 4.80 2.92 10.71
C SER A 17 5.72 2.13 9.76
N SER A 18 5.58 0.80 9.80
CA SER A 18 5.42 0.07 8.54
C SER A 18 4.38 0.84 7.73
N GLY A 19 4.78 1.45 6.62
CA GLY A 19 3.91 2.38 5.88
C GLY A 19 2.64 1.66 5.47
N ASP A 20 1.54 1.92 6.20
CA ASP A 20 0.29 1.20 5.99
C ASP A 20 -0.24 1.61 4.62
N LEU A 21 0.03 0.82 3.60
CA LEU A 21 -0.18 1.22 2.22
C LEU A 21 -1.66 1.55 1.96
N GLY A 22 -2.57 0.91 2.69
CA GLY A 22 -4.00 1.21 2.69
C GLY A 22 -4.39 2.58 3.28
N SER A 23 -3.50 3.25 4.03
CA SER A 23 -3.65 4.65 4.44
C SER A 23 -3.20 5.65 3.37
N LEU A 24 -2.35 5.21 2.43
CA LEU A 24 -1.84 6.02 1.31
C LEU A 24 -2.75 5.93 0.09
N ILE A 25 -3.30 4.74 -0.17
CA ILE A 25 -4.25 4.42 -1.23
C ILE A 25 -5.41 3.60 -0.67
N SER A 26 -6.62 4.16 -0.68
CA SER A 26 -7.83 3.43 -0.29
C SER A 26 -8.26 2.45 -1.38
N ARG A 27 -9.12 1.48 -1.02
CA ARG A 27 -9.74 0.55 -1.99
C ARG A 27 -10.50 1.31 -3.09
N ASP A 28 -11.18 2.39 -2.75
CA ASP A 28 -11.92 3.22 -3.71
C ASP A 28 -10.97 4.00 -4.63
N THR A 29 -9.86 4.52 -4.12
CA THR A 29 -8.83 5.16 -4.96
C THR A 29 -8.18 4.15 -5.91
N PHE A 30 -7.87 2.93 -5.45
CA PHE A 30 -7.38 1.84 -6.30
C PHE A 30 -8.40 1.43 -7.38
N ASN A 31 -9.68 1.33 -7.02
CA ASN A 31 -10.76 1.06 -7.97
C ASN A 31 -10.95 2.19 -8.97
N ASN A 32 -10.83 3.46 -8.57
CA ASN A 32 -10.95 4.60 -9.46
C ASN A 32 -9.76 4.75 -10.42
N MET A 33 -8.54 4.40 -10.00
CA MET A 33 -7.38 4.35 -10.90
C MET A 33 -7.52 3.22 -11.93
N LEU A 34 -7.94 2.04 -11.50
CA LEU A 34 -8.09 0.86 -12.38
C LEU A 34 -9.56 0.59 -12.77
N LYS A 35 -10.31 1.66 -13.09
CA LYS A 35 -11.77 1.68 -13.20
C LYS A 35 -12.39 0.59 -14.09
N HIS A 36 -11.74 0.30 -15.23
CA HIS A 36 -12.28 -0.59 -16.27
C HIS A 36 -11.69 -2.01 -16.23
N ARG A 37 -10.81 -2.34 -15.27
CA ARG A 37 -10.10 -3.64 -15.22
C ARG A 37 -11.04 -4.85 -15.10
N ASP A 38 -12.23 -4.64 -14.53
CA ASP A 38 -13.23 -5.66 -14.21
C ASP A 38 -14.40 -5.67 -15.20
N ASP A 39 -14.35 -4.83 -16.25
CA ASP A 39 -15.36 -4.78 -17.31
C ASP A 39 -15.43 -6.12 -18.07
N SER A 40 -16.61 -6.43 -18.63
CA SER A 40 -16.90 -7.75 -19.22
C SER A 40 -15.97 -8.16 -20.36
N GLY A 41 -15.40 -7.20 -21.09
CA GLY A 41 -14.43 -7.40 -22.16
C GLY A 41 -12.98 -7.59 -21.71
N CYS A 42 -12.64 -7.33 -20.44
CA CYS A 42 -11.28 -7.51 -19.94
C CYS A 42 -10.99 -8.98 -19.63
N GLN A 43 -10.01 -9.55 -20.32
CA GLN A 43 -9.49 -10.90 -20.06
C GLN A 43 -8.92 -11.02 -18.64
N GLY A 44 -8.26 -9.95 -18.14
CA GLY A 44 -7.70 -9.84 -16.80
C GLY A 44 -8.69 -9.48 -15.68
N LYS A 45 -10.01 -9.57 -15.93
CA LYS A 45 -11.03 -9.30 -14.91
C LYS A 45 -10.79 -10.12 -13.64
N ARG A 46 -10.93 -9.49 -12.48
CA ARG A 46 -10.70 -10.05 -11.13
C ARG A 46 -9.25 -10.47 -10.82
N LEU A 47 -8.29 -10.26 -11.73
CA LEU A 47 -6.87 -10.55 -11.48
C LEU A 47 -6.24 -9.50 -10.55
N TYR A 48 -6.48 -8.22 -10.84
CA TYR A 48 -5.91 -7.09 -10.12
C TYR A 48 -6.82 -6.65 -8.97
N THR A 49 -6.79 -7.37 -7.86
CA THR A 49 -7.55 -7.02 -6.65
C THR A 49 -6.73 -6.15 -5.69
N TYR A 50 -7.43 -5.28 -4.95
CA TYR A 50 -6.80 -4.44 -3.91
C TYR A 50 -6.11 -5.29 -2.84
N ASP A 51 -6.72 -6.40 -2.42
CA ASP A 51 -6.17 -7.27 -1.37
C ASP A 51 -4.90 -7.99 -1.84
N ALA A 52 -4.84 -8.42 -3.12
CA ALA A 52 -3.62 -8.95 -3.72
C ALA A 52 -2.53 -7.87 -3.82
N PHE A 53 -2.87 -6.64 -4.21
CA PHE A 53 -1.94 -5.51 -4.26
C PHE A 53 -1.35 -5.18 -2.89
N ILE A 54 -2.18 -5.06 -1.84
CA ILE A 54 -1.71 -4.82 -0.46
C ILE A 54 -0.88 -6.01 0.06
N SER A 55 -1.24 -7.25 -0.29
CA SER A 55 -0.47 -8.44 0.09
C SER A 55 0.91 -8.47 -0.59
N ALA A 56 0.97 -8.15 -1.89
CA ALA A 56 2.22 -8.07 -2.64
C ALA A 56 3.12 -6.92 -2.12
N ALA A 57 2.55 -5.74 -1.85
CA ALA A 57 3.29 -4.61 -1.30
C ALA A 57 3.99 -4.91 0.03
N LYS A 58 3.41 -5.78 0.89
CA LYS A 58 4.05 -6.22 2.14
C LYS A 58 5.35 -7.02 1.93
N ALA A 59 5.55 -7.62 0.76
CA ALA A 59 6.81 -8.30 0.42
C ALA A 59 7.93 -7.30 0.02
N PHE A 60 7.59 -6.04 -0.25
CA PHE A 60 8.52 -4.99 -0.66
C PHE A 60 8.47 -3.83 0.35
N PRO A 61 9.11 -3.93 1.53
CA PRO A 61 8.95 -2.97 2.64
C PRO A 61 9.39 -1.53 2.34
N ASN A 62 10.12 -1.33 1.25
CA ASN A 62 10.53 -0.02 0.74
C ASN A 62 9.47 0.63 -0.19
N PHE A 63 8.58 -0.17 -0.79
CA PHE A 63 7.57 0.31 -1.75
C PHE A 63 6.52 1.16 -1.05
N GLY A 64 6.30 2.37 -1.58
CA GLY A 64 5.38 3.35 -1.01
C GLY A 64 5.77 3.79 0.40
N ASN A 65 7.01 3.57 0.84
CA ASN A 65 7.46 3.85 2.20
C ASN A 65 8.62 4.86 2.28
N ASN A 66 9.15 5.31 1.14
CA ASN A 66 10.25 6.26 1.08
C ASN A 66 9.78 7.73 0.94
N GLY A 67 10.47 8.65 1.63
CA GLY A 67 10.18 10.08 1.56
C GLY A 67 8.90 10.52 2.29
N ASP A 68 8.39 11.69 1.93
CA ASP A 68 7.16 12.26 2.51
C ASP A 68 5.88 11.65 1.91
N THR A 69 4.72 11.95 2.48
CA THR A 69 3.42 11.43 2.01
C THR A 69 3.15 11.75 0.54
N ALA A 70 3.61 12.91 0.03
CA ALA A 70 3.46 13.27 -1.37
C ALA A 70 4.38 12.45 -2.30
N THR A 71 5.56 12.07 -1.84
CA THR A 71 6.48 11.16 -2.56
C THR A 71 5.96 9.74 -2.55
N LYS A 72 5.53 9.21 -1.39
CA LYS A 72 4.90 7.89 -1.27
C LYS A 72 3.66 7.74 -2.18
N LYS A 73 2.81 8.77 -2.24
CA LYS A 73 1.65 8.78 -3.15
C LYS A 73 2.05 8.88 -4.64
N ARG A 74 3.11 9.63 -4.97
CA ARG A 74 3.64 9.68 -6.35
C ARG A 74 4.25 8.36 -6.79
N GLU A 75 4.94 7.65 -5.89
CA GLU A 75 5.49 6.30 -6.16
C GLU A 75 4.36 5.32 -6.48
N ILE A 76 3.30 5.27 -5.67
CA ILE A 76 2.13 4.41 -5.89
C ILE A 76 1.41 4.79 -7.19
N ALA A 77 1.23 6.09 -7.48
CA ALA A 77 0.61 6.55 -8.72
C ALA A 77 1.45 6.20 -9.96
N ALA A 78 2.78 6.32 -9.89
CA ALA A 78 3.69 5.96 -10.98
C ALA A 78 3.81 4.45 -11.21
N PHE A 79 3.47 3.62 -10.21
CA PHE A 79 3.39 2.16 -10.36
C PHE A 79 2.06 1.69 -10.97
N LEU A 80 0.97 2.47 -10.83
CA LEU A 80 -0.38 2.10 -11.27
C LEU A 80 -0.84 2.77 -12.57
N GLY A 81 -0.08 3.75 -13.10
CA GLY A 81 -0.37 4.50 -14.32
C GLY A 81 0.39 3.99 -15.54
#